data_AF-A0A1G6H3L3-F1
#
_entry.id   AF-A0A1G6H3L3-F1
#
_cell.length_a   1.000
_cell.length_b   1.000
_cell.length_c   1.000
_cell.angle_alpha   90.00
_cell.angle_beta   90.00
_cell.angle_gamma   90.00
#
_symmetry.space_group_name_H-M   'P 1'
#
loop_
_entity.id
_entity.type
_entity.pdbx_description
1 polymer ?
#
loop_
_entity_poly.entity_id
_entity_poly.type
_entity_poly.pdbx_seq_one_letter_code
_entity_poly.pdbx_strand_id
1 'polypeptide(L)'
;MKRLLFTVLWGLAVYVAVMLAEFAVTLPFPMGEDTTPDLTVEFGLTAPLAFLITWVLARLLHTTRKDGTLRGVVWAAVALVLYVVVGLGNGTLGLFMVWTFPLLILAILLGPIIAGQVAGRTRTPHLPRTGHHTPA
;
A
#
# COMPACT_ATOMS: atom_id res chain seq x y z
N MET A 1 -1.84 -22.03 -1.18
CA MET A 1 -2.36 -21.64 0.16
C MET A 1 -1.33 -20.91 1.01
N LYS A 2 -0.16 -21.51 1.35
CA LYS A 2 0.87 -20.86 2.19
C LYS A 2 1.26 -19.44 1.74
N ARG A 3 1.49 -19.25 0.44
CA ARG A 3 1.83 -17.94 -0.14
C ARG A 3 0.74 -16.89 0.05
N LEU A 4 -0.52 -17.27 -0.15
CA LEU A 4 -1.67 -16.37 0.05
C LEU A 4 -1.82 -16.01 1.53
N LEU A 5 -1.68 -17.00 2.42
CA LEU A 5 -1.71 -16.77 3.87
C LEU A 5 -0.64 -15.76 4.30
N PHE A 6 0.61 -15.91 3.86
CA PHE A 6 1.65 -14.93 4.15
C PHE A 6 1.35 -13.55 3.57
N THR A 7 0.78 -13.47 2.36
CA THR A 7 0.35 -12.18 1.80
C THR A 7 -0.71 -11.51 2.67
N VAL A 8 -1.69 -12.27 3.18
CA VAL A 8 -2.72 -11.77 4.10
C VAL A 8 -2.11 -11.31 5.42
N LEU A 9 -1.21 -12.10 6.03
CA LEU A 9 -0.51 -11.73 7.26
C LEU A 9 0.29 -10.41 7.10
N TRP A 10 0.97 -10.25 5.96
CA TRP A 10 1.62 -8.98 5.65
C TRP A 10 0.62 -7.85 5.40
N GLY A 11 -0.57 -8.14 4.86
CA GLY A 11 -1.67 -7.18 4.75
C GLY A 11 -2.15 -6.69 6.10
N LEU A 12 -2.24 -7.57 7.10
CA LEU A 12 -2.55 -7.19 8.49
C LEU A 12 -1.46 -6.27 9.07
N ALA A 13 -0.19 -6.62 8.86
CA ALA A 13 0.92 -5.78 9.32
C ALA A 13 0.93 -4.40 8.63
N VAL A 14 0.61 -4.34 7.33
CA VAL A 14 0.43 -3.09 6.58
C VAL A 14 -0.69 -2.26 7.21
N TYR A 15 -1.84 -2.86 7.48
CA TYR A 15 -2.95 -2.15 8.10
C TYR A 15 -2.54 -1.53 9.44
N VAL A 16 -1.89 -2.30 10.32
CA VAL A 16 -1.40 -1.78 11.61
C VAL A 16 -0.42 -0.63 11.41
N ALA A 17 0.53 -0.75 10.47
CA ALA A 17 1.49 0.32 10.19
C ALA A 17 0.82 1.58 9.63
N VAL A 18 -0.21 1.42 8.78
CA VAL A 18 -1.00 2.54 8.25
C VAL A 18 -1.80 3.21 9.37
N MET A 19 -2.44 2.46 10.27
CA MET A 19 -3.15 3.02 11.43
C MET A 19 -2.22 3.81 12.35
N LEU A 20 -0.98 3.35 12.55
CA LEU A 20 0.03 4.11 13.31
C LEU A 20 0.43 5.40 12.59
N ALA A 21 0.56 5.37 11.26
CA ALA A 21 0.85 6.55 10.47
C ALA A 21 -0.32 7.55 10.49
N GLU A 22 -1.55 7.07 10.39
CA GLU A 22 -2.76 7.85 10.55
C GLU A 22 -2.79 8.53 11.91
N PHE A 23 -2.62 7.77 12.99
CA PHE A 23 -2.53 8.30 14.35
C PHE A 23 -1.42 9.35 14.50
N ALA A 24 -0.25 9.14 13.91
CA ALA A 24 0.83 10.13 13.96
C ALA A 24 0.49 11.43 13.22
N VAL A 25 -0.26 11.32 12.12
CA VAL A 25 -0.76 12.46 11.35
C VAL A 25 -1.89 13.18 12.07
N THR A 26 -2.70 12.49 12.88
CA THR A 26 -3.82 13.11 13.63
C THR A 26 -3.35 13.88 14.87
N LEU A 27 -2.26 13.46 15.53
CA LEU A 27 -1.71 14.11 16.75
C LEU A 27 -1.59 15.66 16.70
N PRO A 28 -1.11 16.30 15.62
CA PRO A 28 -1.01 17.76 15.55
C PRO A 28 -2.35 18.50 15.34
N PHE A 29 -3.44 17.79 15.05
CA PHE A 29 -4.76 18.40 14.80
C PHE A 29 -5.64 18.34 16.06
N PRO A 30 -6.27 19.45 16.47
CA PRO A 30 -7.18 19.44 17.61
C PRO A 30 -8.44 18.66 17.26
N MET A 31 -8.82 17.67 18.09
CA MET A 31 -10.07 16.93 17.92
C MET A 31 -11.27 17.86 18.14
N GLY A 32 -11.73 18.52 17.08
CA GLY A 32 -12.88 19.42 17.08
C GLY A 32 -14.21 18.68 16.94
N GLU A 33 -15.30 19.30 17.37
CA GLU A 33 -16.67 18.73 17.32
C GLU A 33 -17.18 18.51 15.87
N ASP A 34 -16.61 19.23 14.88
CA ASP A 34 -16.88 19.03 13.44
C ASP A 34 -15.82 18.12 12.81
N THR A 35 -16.13 16.82 12.73
CA THR A 35 -15.20 15.74 12.36
C THR A 35 -14.91 15.58 10.85
N THR A 36 -15.70 16.17 9.94
CA THR A 36 -15.58 15.92 8.49
C THR A 36 -14.42 16.63 7.77
N PRO A 37 -14.08 17.91 8.06
CA PRO A 37 -12.89 18.55 7.49
C PRO A 37 -11.59 17.88 7.95
N ASP A 38 -11.59 17.33 9.17
CA ASP A 38 -10.43 16.69 9.80
C ASP A 38 -10.05 15.39 9.07
N LEU A 39 -11.03 14.50 8.86
CA LEU A 39 -10.84 13.22 8.15
C LEU A 39 -10.29 13.39 6.73
N THR A 40 -10.63 14.49 6.04
CA THR A 40 -10.12 14.75 4.69
C THR A 40 -8.60 14.94 4.72
N VAL A 41 -8.11 15.74 5.68
CA VAL A 41 -6.69 16.03 5.88
C VAL A 41 -5.97 14.80 6.41
N GLU A 42 -6.55 14.10 7.38
CA GLU A 42 -5.99 12.88 7.97
C GLU A 42 -5.73 11.81 6.90
N PHE A 43 -6.74 11.42 6.12
CA PHE A 43 -6.55 10.44 5.04
C PHE A 43 -5.65 10.98 3.92
N GLY A 44 -5.73 12.28 3.62
CA GLY A 44 -4.91 12.92 2.60
C GLY A 44 -3.41 12.87 2.92
N LEU A 45 -3.05 13.10 4.18
CA LEU A 45 -1.68 13.03 4.67
C LEU A 45 -1.22 11.59 4.96
N THR A 46 -2.15 10.71 5.33
CA THR A 46 -1.85 9.28 5.54
C THR A 46 -1.61 8.56 4.22
N ALA A 47 -2.29 8.92 3.13
CA ALA A 47 -2.13 8.28 1.83
C ALA A 47 -0.66 8.22 1.33
N PRO A 48 0.13 9.31 1.28
CA PRO A 48 1.54 9.23 0.88
C PRO A 48 2.39 8.36 1.83
N LEU A 49 2.09 8.36 3.14
CA LEU A 49 2.77 7.48 4.10
C LEU A 49 2.42 6.01 3.85
N ALA A 50 1.15 5.69 3.61
CA ALA A 50 0.69 4.36 3.28
C ALA A 50 1.32 3.84 1.98
N PHE A 51 1.45 4.71 0.97
CA PHE A 51 2.20 4.39 -0.25
C PHE A 51 3.65 4.03 0.07
N LEU A 52 4.35 4.87 0.85
CA LEU A 52 5.74 4.63 1.22
C LEU A 52 5.92 3.34 2.02
N ILE A 53 5.09 3.11 3.02
CA ILE A 53 5.09 1.89 3.86
C ILE A 53 4.94 0.65 2.98
N THR A 54 3.91 0.62 2.14
CA THR A 54 3.62 -0.55 1.31
C THR A 54 4.66 -0.75 0.21
N TRP A 55 5.21 0.33 -0.35
CA TRP A 55 6.31 0.26 -1.31
C TRP A 55 7.60 -0.28 -0.67
N VAL A 56 8.02 0.27 0.48
CA VAL A 56 9.22 -0.19 1.21
C VAL A 56 9.05 -1.65 1.61
N LEU A 57 7.91 -2.02 2.18
CA LEU A 57 7.66 -3.39 2.58
C LEU A 57 7.69 -4.34 1.38
N ALA A 58 7.08 -3.97 0.24
CA ALA A 58 7.15 -4.76 -0.98
C ALA A 58 8.59 -4.92 -1.49
N ARG A 59 9.44 -3.90 -1.36
CA ARG A 59 10.87 -3.96 -1.69
C ARG A 59 11.63 -4.91 -0.76
N LEU A 60 11.40 -4.83 0.55
CA LEU A 60 11.99 -5.74 1.54
C LEU A 60 11.58 -7.20 1.30
N LEU A 61 10.36 -7.42 0.82
CA LEU A 61 9.85 -8.75 0.46
C LEU A 61 10.27 -9.20 -0.95
N HIS A 62 11.21 -8.49 -1.59
CA HIS A 62 11.74 -8.80 -2.93
C HIS A 62 10.65 -9.04 -3.98
N THR A 63 9.60 -8.22 -3.94
CA THR A 63 8.40 -8.38 -4.75
C THR A 63 8.70 -8.31 -6.25
N THR A 64 8.29 -9.33 -6.99
CA THR A 64 8.36 -9.35 -8.47
C THR A 64 7.19 -8.57 -9.09
N ARG A 65 7.22 -8.33 -10.41
CA ARG A 65 6.11 -7.67 -11.11
C ARG A 65 4.76 -8.38 -10.95
N LYS A 66 4.74 -9.72 -11.02
CA LYS A 66 3.50 -10.51 -10.85
C LYS A 66 3.03 -10.49 -9.40
N ASP A 67 3.98 -10.53 -8.47
CA ASP A 67 3.72 -10.52 -7.03
C ASP A 67 3.22 -9.16 -6.55
N GLY A 68 3.65 -8.07 -7.19
CA GLY A 68 3.25 -6.70 -6.85
C GLY A 68 1.77 -6.49 -6.99
N THR A 69 1.16 -6.97 -8.09
CA THR A 69 -0.29 -6.92 -8.29
C THR A 69 -1.04 -7.74 -7.24
N LEU A 70 -0.60 -8.98 -6.99
CA LEU A 70 -1.26 -9.84 -6.00
C LEU A 70 -1.18 -9.23 -4.59
N ARG A 71 0.00 -8.74 -4.19
CA ARG A 71 0.20 -8.10 -2.88
C ARG A 71 -0.61 -6.82 -2.76
N GLY A 72 -0.58 -5.95 -3.78
CA GLY A 72 -1.36 -4.71 -3.78
C GLY A 72 -2.84 -4.97 -3.61
N VAL A 73 -3.42 -5.89 -4.39
CA VAL A 73 -4.85 -6.22 -4.31
C VAL A 73 -5.20 -6.84 -2.95
N VAL A 74 -4.41 -7.80 -2.46
CA VAL A 74 -4.69 -8.45 -1.17
C VAL A 74 -4.53 -7.48 -0.01
N TRP A 75 -3.49 -6.65 0.01
CA TRP A 75 -3.27 -5.70 1.10
C TRP A 75 -4.33 -4.60 1.11
N ALA A 76 -4.71 -4.08 -0.05
CA ALA A 76 -5.81 -3.12 -0.16
C ALA A 76 -7.15 -3.74 0.27
N ALA A 77 -7.43 -4.99 -0.12
CA ALA A 77 -8.64 -5.69 0.31
C ALA A 77 -8.67 -5.94 1.82
N VAL A 78 -7.56 -6.37 2.41
CA VAL A 78 -7.44 -6.55 3.88
C VAL A 78 -7.66 -5.22 4.59
N ALA A 79 -6.98 -4.15 4.15
CA ALA A 79 -7.16 -2.83 4.74
C ALA A 79 -8.62 -2.36 4.63
N LEU A 80 -9.23 -2.47 3.46
CA LEU A 80 -10.63 -2.09 3.23
C LEU A 80 -11.59 -2.85 4.16
N VAL A 81 -11.45 -4.16 4.26
CA VAL A 81 -12.27 -4.99 5.16
C VAL A 81 -12.10 -4.54 6.61
N LEU A 82 -10.87 -4.26 7.06
CA LEU A 82 -10.61 -3.82 8.42
C LEU A 82 -11.15 -2.41 8.69
N TYR A 83 -11.04 -1.48 7.75
CA TYR A 83 -11.71 -0.17 7.85
C TYR A 83 -13.22 -0.30 7.96
N VAL A 84 -13.85 -1.24 7.25
CA VAL A 84 -15.29 -1.52 7.39
C VAL A 84 -15.60 -2.05 8.78
N VAL A 85 -14.81 -3.00 9.30
CA VAL A 85 -15.01 -3.57 10.64
C VAL A 85 -14.85 -2.50 11.72
N VAL A 86 -13.82 -1.67 11.63
CA VAL A 86 -13.59 -0.56 12.58
C VAL A 86 -14.66 0.51 12.45
N GLY A 87 -15.05 0.89 11.23
CA GLY A 87 -16.11 1.85 10.98
C GLY A 87 -17.47 1.40 11.51
N LEU A 88 -17.78 0.11 11.40
CA LEU A 88 -18.96 -0.50 12.02
C LEU A 88 -18.87 -0.49 13.55
N GLY A 89 -17.73 -0.92 14.10
CA GLY A 89 -17.51 -0.99 15.55
C GLY A 89 -17.57 0.37 16.24
N ASN A 90 -17.12 1.43 15.54
CA ASN A 90 -17.05 2.79 16.08
C ASN A 90 -18.23 3.68 15.65
N GLY A 91 -19.14 3.20 14.82
CA GLY A 91 -20.23 4.02 14.27
C GLY A 91 -19.76 5.11 13.29
N THR A 92 -18.58 4.98 12.71
CA THR A 92 -17.92 6.00 11.87
C THR A 92 -17.97 5.67 10.37
N LEU A 93 -18.97 4.92 9.90
CA LEU A 93 -19.14 4.60 8.47
C LEU A 93 -19.20 5.83 7.54
N GLY A 94 -19.45 7.03 8.08
CA GLY A 94 -19.31 8.28 7.34
C GLY A 94 -17.92 8.49 6.72
N LEU A 95 -16.87 7.83 7.22
CA LEU A 95 -15.50 7.89 6.68
C LEU A 95 -15.43 7.48 5.20
N PHE A 96 -16.32 6.59 4.73
CA PHE A 96 -16.36 6.14 3.34
C PHE A 96 -16.89 7.21 2.37
N MET A 97 -17.53 8.27 2.88
CA MET A 97 -17.99 9.42 2.10
C MET A 97 -16.88 10.46 1.88
N VAL A 98 -15.76 10.33 2.60
CA VAL A 98 -14.62 11.24 2.49
C VAL A 98 -13.81 10.89 1.24
N TRP A 99 -13.66 11.85 0.33
CA TRP A 99 -13.04 11.61 -0.99
C TRP A 99 -11.55 11.23 -0.93
N THR A 100 -10.85 11.52 0.16
CA THR A 100 -9.46 11.11 0.39
C THR A 100 -9.32 9.67 0.90
N PHE A 101 -10.40 9.04 1.39
CA PHE A 101 -10.36 7.63 1.79
C PHE A 101 -10.06 6.69 0.60
N PRO A 102 -10.69 6.84 -0.59
CA PRO A 102 -10.27 6.11 -1.79
C PRO A 102 -8.80 6.32 -2.17
N LEU A 103 -8.22 7.51 -1.92
CA LEU A 103 -6.80 7.77 -2.19
C LEU A 103 -5.90 6.96 -1.27
N LEU A 104 -6.26 6.80 -0.01
CA LEU A 104 -5.54 5.95 0.94
C LEU A 104 -5.54 4.48 0.48
N ILE A 105 -6.69 3.96 0.05
CA ILE A 105 -6.79 2.59 -0.47
C ILE A 105 -5.99 2.43 -1.76
N LEU A 106 -6.03 3.42 -2.66
CA LEU A 106 -5.22 3.43 -3.87
C LEU A 106 -3.72 3.49 -3.57
N ALA A 107 -3.30 4.23 -2.55
CA ALA A 107 -1.91 4.29 -2.11
C ALA A 107 -1.41 2.91 -1.65
N ILE A 108 -2.21 2.20 -0.84
CA ILE A 108 -1.92 0.83 -0.37
C ILE A 108 -1.82 -0.14 -1.56
N LEU A 109 -2.71 0.00 -2.54
CA LEU A 109 -2.72 -0.81 -3.76
C LEU A 109 -1.48 -0.56 -4.63
N LEU A 110 -1.12 0.70 -4.84
CA LEU A 110 -0.09 1.10 -5.81
C LEU A 110 1.33 0.86 -5.31
N GLY A 111 1.61 0.96 -4.00
CA GLY A 111 2.95 0.76 -3.46
C GLY A 111 3.60 -0.56 -3.90
N PRO A 112 2.95 -1.72 -3.69
CA PRO A 112 3.49 -3.02 -4.09
C PRO A 112 3.58 -3.22 -5.60
N ILE A 113 2.61 -2.65 -6.35
CA ILE A 113 2.60 -2.71 -7.82
C ILE A 113 3.82 -1.99 -8.38
N ILE A 114 4.06 -0.76 -7.94
CA ILE A 114 5.20 0.05 -8.39
C ILE A 114 6.52 -0.59 -7.94
N ALA A 115 6.60 -1.09 -6.70
CA ALA A 115 7.79 -1.81 -6.23
C ALA A 115 8.14 -3.02 -7.13
N GLY A 116 7.14 -3.80 -7.53
CA GLY A 116 7.31 -4.93 -8.43
C GLY A 116 7.74 -4.54 -9.86
N GLN A 117 7.24 -3.41 -10.37
CA GLN A 117 7.63 -2.87 -11.67
C GLN A 117 9.09 -2.38 -11.67
N VAL A 118 9.50 -1.67 -10.62
CA VAL A 118 10.88 -1.17 -10.45
C VAL A 118 11.86 -2.35 -10.36
N ALA A 119 11.52 -3.39 -9.59
CA ALA A 119 12.35 -4.60 -9.48
C ALA A 119 12.50 -5.34 -10.82
N GLY A 120 11.45 -5.33 -11.66
CA GLY A 120 11.47 -5.93 -12.99
C GLY A 120 12.39 -5.20 -13.97
N ARG A 121 12.47 -3.87 -13.91
CA ARG A 121 13.36 -3.05 -14.78
C ARG A 121 14.83 -3.21 -14.43
N THR A 122 15.17 -3.39 -13.16
CA THR A 122 16.57 -3.57 -12.72
C THR A 122 17.19 -4.93 -13.06
N ARG A 123 16.39 -5.91 -13.50
CA ARG A 123 16.84 -7.29 -13.78
C ARG A 123 17.00 -7.62 -15.27
N THR A 124 16.86 -6.65 -16.18
CA THR A 124 17.30 -6.82 -17.57
C THR A 124 18.77 -6.40 -17.68
N PRO A 125 19.74 -7.34 -17.60
CA PRO A 125 21.08 -7.03 -18.08
C PRO A 125 20.97 -6.77 -19.58
N HIS A 126 21.43 -5.60 -20.03
CA HIS A 126 21.88 -5.45 -21.40
C HIS A 126 22.98 -6.50 -21.62
N LEU A 127 22.63 -7.63 -22.24
CA LEU A 127 23.62 -8.55 -22.76
C LEU A 127 24.46 -7.76 -23.77
N PRO A 128 25.80 -7.74 -23.65
CA PRO A 128 26.62 -7.29 -24.75
C PRO A 128 26.32 -8.21 -25.93
N ARG A 129 26.04 -7.61 -27.07
CA ARG A 129 25.79 -8.30 -28.34
C ARG A 129 27.12 -8.95 -28.77
N THR A 130 27.44 -10.12 -28.21
CA THR A 130 28.57 -10.94 -28.66
C THR A 130 28.21 -11.55 -30.00
N GLY A 131 28.52 -10.82 -31.08
CA GLY A 131 28.64 -11.38 -32.40
C GLY A 131 29.88 -12.25 -32.47
N HIS A 132 29.66 -13.55 -32.48
CA HIS A 132 30.65 -14.60 -32.64
C HIS A 132 31.52 -14.42 -33.91
N HIS A 133 32.84 -14.58 -33.73
CA HIS A 133 33.77 -15.25 -34.66
C HIS A 133 33.11 -16.49 -35.32
N THR A 134 33.34 -16.90 -36.56
CA THR A 134 34.56 -17.21 -37.38
C THR A 134 34.01 -17.85 -38.71
N PRO A 135 34.75 -18.50 -39.64
CA PRO A 135 36.15 -18.46 -40.09
C PRO A 135 36.33 -18.40 -41.65
N ALA A 136 37.52 -18.04 -42.13
CA ALA A 136 38.29 -18.65 -43.24
C ALA A 136 39.47 -17.74 -43.60
#